data_AF-A0A4V2ML10-F1
#
_entry.id   AF-A0A4V2ML10-F1
#
_cell.length_a   1.000
_cell.length_b   1.000
_cell.length_c   1.000
_cell.angle_alpha   90.00
_cell.angle_beta   90.00
_cell.angle_gamma   90.00
#
_symmetry.space_group_name_H-M   'P 1'
#
loop_
_entity.id
_entity.type
_entity.pdbx_description
1 polymer ?
#
loop_
_entity_poly.entity_id
_entity_poly.type
_entity_poly.pdbx_seq_one_letter_code
_entity_poly.pdbx_strand_id
1 'polypeptide(L)'
;MEHLKEVSIPTLVFVILLFTTGCLVPGAPHHFIYKSTSNSVDSVDLATMTWHIEYHLYSKQKNTDSIFVLFPIDNQFKKMQVDEKRIFGDFYRTERVQMRDVRKIESKDSIVIKIFSDKTERNQVFKYVPEAQRSLRYRR
;
A
#
# COMPACT_ATOMS: atom_id res chain seq x y z
N MET A 1 -51.17 27.08 12.14
CA MET A 1 -50.42 27.67 11.02
C MET A 1 -49.17 26.84 10.82
N GLU A 2 -49.30 25.84 9.95
CA GLU A 2 -48.25 24.89 9.60
C GLU A 2 -47.38 25.51 8.51
N HIS A 3 -46.10 25.75 8.79
CA HIS A 3 -45.12 26.12 7.77
C HIS A 3 -44.22 24.90 7.51
N LEU A 4 -44.79 23.85 6.92
CA LEU A 4 -44.01 22.83 6.24
C LEU A 4 -43.72 23.36 4.84
N LYS A 5 -42.57 24.01 4.68
CA LYS A 5 -42.03 24.35 3.36
C LYS A 5 -41.78 23.04 2.62
N GLU A 6 -42.52 22.83 1.53
CA GLU A 6 -42.27 21.77 0.57
C GLU A 6 -40.82 21.88 0.08
N VAL A 7 -39.97 20.95 0.51
CA VAL A 7 -38.63 20.82 -0.04
C VAL A 7 -38.79 20.26 -1.44
N SER A 8 -38.53 21.09 -2.45
CA SER A 8 -38.67 20.68 -3.84
C SER A 8 -37.71 19.52 -4.14
N ILE A 9 -38.25 18.47 -4.77
CA ILE A 9 -37.55 17.27 -5.26
C ILE A 9 -36.17 17.58 -5.89
N PRO A 10 -35.97 18.62 -6.73
CA PRO A 10 -34.65 18.94 -7.28
C PRO A 10 -33.59 19.27 -6.22
N THR A 11 -33.98 19.88 -5.10
CA THR A 11 -33.07 20.19 -3.99
C THR A 11 -32.57 18.92 -3.31
N LEU A 12 -33.46 17.92 -3.16
CA LEU A 12 -33.12 16.62 -2.59
C LEU A 12 -32.16 15.85 -3.50
N VAL A 13 -32.41 15.87 -4.82
CA VAL A 13 -31.56 15.22 -5.83
C VAL A 13 -30.16 15.86 -5.86
N PHE A 14 -30.06 17.19 -5.77
CA PHE A 14 -28.77 17.89 -5.76
C PHE A 14 -27.93 17.56 -4.52
N VAL A 15 -28.57 17.45 -3.35
CA VAL A 15 -27.92 17.03 -2.11
C VAL A 15 -27.42 15.59 -2.22
N ILE A 16 -28.24 14.67 -2.74
CA ILE A 16 -27.82 13.27 -2.99
C ILE A 16 -26.67 13.20 -4.00
N LEU A 17 -26.66 14.05 -5.03
CA LEU A 17 -25.57 14.11 -6.01
C LEU A 17 -24.25 14.57 -5.36
N LEU A 18 -24.28 15.59 -4.50
CA LEU A 18 -23.11 16.06 -3.75
C LEU A 18 -22.58 15.00 -2.78
N PHE A 19 -23.46 14.23 -2.12
CA PHE A 19 -23.04 13.14 -1.23
C PHE A 19 -22.56 11.89 -1.98
N THR A 20 -23.10 11.59 -3.17
CA THR A 20 -22.67 10.42 -3.97
C THR A 20 -21.38 10.68 -4.76
N THR A 21 -21.08 11.93 -5.09
CA THR A 21 -19.79 12.34 -5.71
C THR A 21 -18.66 12.49 -4.70
N GLY A 22 -18.97 12.57 -3.39
CA GLY A 22 -18.02 12.77 -2.29
C GLY A 22 -17.07 11.60 -1.95
N CYS A 23 -17.11 10.48 -2.67
CA CYS A 23 -16.37 9.26 -2.29
C CYS A 23 -15.05 9.02 -3.04
N LEU A 24 -14.49 10.03 -3.70
CA LEU A 24 -13.12 9.98 -4.22
C LEU A 24 -12.24 10.92 -3.40
N VAL A 25 -11.85 10.48 -2.20
CA VAL A 25 -10.90 11.22 -1.36
C VAL A 25 -9.58 11.35 -2.12
N PRO A 26 -9.21 12.55 -2.60
CA PRO A 26 -7.92 12.76 -3.23
C PRO A 26 -6.84 12.53 -2.17
N GLY A 27 -5.92 11.60 -2.44
CA GLY A 27 -4.85 11.25 -1.48
C GLY A 27 -5.13 10.03 -0.61
N ALA A 28 -6.13 9.20 -0.93
CA ALA A 28 -6.24 7.87 -0.33
C ALA A 28 -4.98 7.03 -0.66
N PRO A 29 -4.43 6.25 0.29
CA PRO A 29 -3.24 5.46 0.04
C PRO A 29 -3.45 4.43 -1.09
N HIS A 30 -2.54 4.36 -2.05
CA HIS A 30 -2.53 3.27 -3.02
C HIS A 30 -1.65 2.14 -2.50
N HIS A 31 -2.25 0.96 -2.41
CA HIS A 31 -1.57 -0.26 -1.97
C HIS A 31 -1.21 -1.13 -3.17
N PHE A 32 0.05 -1.57 -3.19
CA PHE A 32 0.61 -2.48 -4.18
C PHE A 32 1.10 -3.73 -3.46
N ILE A 33 0.35 -4.81 -3.63
CA ILE A 33 0.59 -6.06 -2.90
C ILE A 33 1.34 -7.03 -3.81
N TYR A 34 2.45 -7.55 -3.30
CA TYR A 34 3.28 -8.54 -3.96
C TYR A 34 3.36 -9.81 -3.11
N LYS A 35 3.29 -10.98 -3.73
CA LYS A 35 3.45 -12.27 -3.04
C LYS A 35 4.74 -12.96 -3.43
N SER A 36 5.41 -13.60 -2.47
CA SER A 36 6.65 -14.33 -2.73
C SER A 36 6.39 -15.50 -3.67
N THR A 37 7.31 -15.69 -4.61
CA THR A 37 7.29 -16.81 -5.56
C THR A 37 7.76 -18.13 -4.92
N SER A 38 8.52 -18.06 -3.83
CA SER A 38 9.04 -19.22 -3.10
C SER A 38 8.23 -19.60 -1.87
N ASN A 39 7.50 -18.65 -1.26
CA ASN A 39 6.66 -18.89 -0.09
C ASN A 39 5.36 -18.10 -0.17
N SER A 40 4.24 -18.76 -0.47
CA SER A 40 2.95 -18.10 -0.72
C SER A 40 2.35 -17.34 0.47
N VAL A 41 2.89 -17.56 1.67
CA VAL A 41 2.48 -16.87 2.91
C VAL A 41 3.16 -15.50 3.05
N ASP A 42 4.33 -15.33 2.43
CA ASP A 42 5.08 -14.10 2.53
C ASP A 42 4.56 -13.08 1.51
N SER A 43 4.34 -11.84 1.95
CA SER A 43 3.81 -10.78 1.11
C SER A 43 4.45 -9.44 1.43
N VAL A 44 4.56 -8.58 0.44
CA VAL A 44 5.00 -7.21 0.59
C VAL A 44 3.84 -6.30 0.24
N ASP A 45 3.56 -5.33 1.11
CA ASP A 45 2.66 -4.23 0.80
C ASP A 45 3.47 -2.95 0.65
N LEU A 46 3.31 -2.30 -0.50
CA LEU A 46 3.87 -1.00 -0.78
C LEU A 46 2.72 0.00 -0.81
N ALA A 47 2.68 0.88 0.18
CA ALA A 47 1.61 1.86 0.36
C ALA A 47 2.10 3.27 0.04
N THR A 48 1.51 3.93 -0.97
CA THR A 48 1.84 5.32 -1.29
C THR A 48 0.94 6.25 -0.48
N MET A 49 1.51 6.90 0.53
CA MET A 49 0.86 7.93 1.35
C MET A 49 1.00 9.31 0.70
N THR A 50 0.28 10.31 1.20
CA THR A 50 0.30 11.69 0.67
C THR A 50 1.71 12.28 0.58
N TRP A 51 2.61 11.92 1.50
CA TRP A 51 3.94 12.54 1.60
C TRP A 51 5.10 11.55 1.48
N HIS A 52 4.82 10.24 1.49
CA HIS A 52 5.85 9.21 1.49
C HIS A 52 5.33 7.86 1.00
N ILE A 53 6.24 6.90 0.81
CA ILE A 53 5.92 5.53 0.43
C ILE A 53 6.40 4.61 1.53
N GLU A 54 5.53 3.73 2.00
CA GLU A 54 5.83 2.74 3.03
C GLU A 54 6.02 1.36 2.41
N TYR A 55 6.90 0.56 3.02
CA TYR A 55 7.27 -0.77 2.56
C TYR A 55 7.14 -1.75 3.71
N HIS A 56 6.16 -2.63 3.63
CA HIS A 56 5.82 -3.58 4.67
C HIS A 56 6.12 -4.99 4.19
N LEU A 57 7.00 -5.72 4.88
CA LEU A 57 7.14 -7.16 4.66
C LEU A 57 6.35 -7.92 5.72
N TYR A 58 5.43 -8.75 5.27
CA TYR A 58 4.79 -9.77 6.08
C TYR A 58 5.46 -11.11 5.79
N SER A 59 6.26 -11.59 6.75
CA SER A 59 6.97 -12.87 6.64
C SER A 59 6.75 -13.71 7.89
N LYS A 60 6.68 -15.03 7.74
CA LYS A 60 6.71 -15.97 8.88
C LYS A 60 8.13 -16.30 9.36
N GLN A 61 9.16 -15.81 8.66
CA GLN A 61 10.54 -16.07 9.01
C GLN A 61 10.88 -15.38 10.33
N LYS A 62 11.23 -16.19 11.33
CA LYS A 62 11.82 -15.71 12.59
C LYS A 62 13.34 -15.78 12.44
N ASN A 63 14.05 -14.75 12.89
CA ASN A 63 15.53 -14.58 12.81
C ASN A 63 16.04 -14.06 11.46
N THR A 64 15.79 -12.78 11.17
CA THR A 64 16.43 -12.08 10.05
C THR A 64 17.09 -10.80 10.57
N ASP A 65 18.38 -10.59 10.27
CA ASP A 65 19.15 -9.46 10.79
C ASP A 65 18.81 -8.17 10.04
N SER A 66 18.64 -8.28 8.72
CA SER A 66 18.21 -7.16 7.89
C SER A 66 17.57 -7.61 6.59
N ILE A 67 16.64 -6.79 6.11
CA ILE A 67 15.91 -7.02 4.86
C ILE A 67 16.01 -5.75 4.03
N PHE A 68 16.17 -5.88 2.73
CA PHE A 68 16.25 -4.77 1.79
C PHE A 68 15.35 -5.02 0.60
N VAL A 69 14.63 -3.99 0.15
CA VAL A 69 13.85 -4.01 -1.10
C VAL A 69 14.61 -3.29 -2.19
N LEU A 70 14.60 -3.85 -3.40
CA LEU A 70 15.03 -3.12 -4.60
C LEU A 70 13.95 -2.08 -4.93
N PHE A 71 14.23 -0.82 -4.62
CA PHE A 71 13.27 0.27 -4.72
C PHE A 71 12.93 0.55 -6.18
N PRO A 72 11.64 0.43 -6.59
CA PRO A 72 11.27 0.47 -8.00
C PRO A 72 11.45 1.84 -8.67
N ILE A 73 11.66 2.91 -7.90
CA ILE A 73 11.75 4.28 -8.42
C ILE A 73 13.17 4.66 -8.85
N ASP A 74 14.18 4.22 -8.10
CA ASP A 74 15.61 4.53 -8.30
C ASP A 74 16.49 3.29 -8.50
N ASN A 75 15.91 2.08 -8.44
CA ASN A 75 16.60 0.78 -8.55
C ASN A 75 17.75 0.59 -7.54
N GLN A 76 17.65 1.17 -6.34
CA GLN A 76 18.60 0.95 -5.26
C GLN A 76 18.03 0.03 -4.18
N PHE A 77 18.89 -0.76 -3.54
CA PHE A 77 18.47 -1.54 -2.37
C PHE A 77 18.30 -0.63 -1.16
N LYS A 78 17.12 -0.67 -0.57
CA LYS A 78 16.76 0.14 0.59
C LYS A 78 16.34 -0.75 1.74
N LYS A 79 16.86 -0.47 2.94
CA LYS A 79 16.57 -1.28 4.11
C LYS A 79 15.08 -1.20 4.43
N MET A 80 14.44 -2.36 4.52
CA MET A 80 13.09 -2.53 5.04
C MET A 80 13.16 -2.74 6.55
N GLN A 81 12.15 -2.27 7.28
CA GLN A 81 11.97 -2.67 8.65
C GLN A 81 11.24 -4.02 8.70
N VAL A 82 11.72 -4.94 9.53
CA VAL A 82 11.12 -6.26 9.73
C VAL A 82 10.23 -6.18 10.95
N ASP A 83 8.92 -6.14 10.74
CA ASP A 83 7.96 -5.98 11.84
C ASP A 83 7.66 -7.34 12.47
N GLU A 84 8.35 -7.68 13.56
CA GLU A 84 8.13 -8.94 14.29
C GLU A 84 6.77 -8.99 15.02
N LYS A 85 6.07 -7.84 15.20
CA LYS A 85 4.87 -7.76 16.06
C LYS A 85 3.65 -7.05 15.46
N ARG A 86 3.64 -6.62 14.20
CA ARG A 86 2.54 -5.80 13.63
C ARG A 86 2.26 -4.55 14.49
N ILE A 87 3.29 -3.97 15.10
CA ILE A 87 3.14 -2.73 15.86
C ILE A 87 3.72 -1.64 14.97
N PHE A 88 2.83 -0.82 14.41
CA PHE A 88 3.14 0.35 13.59
C PHE A 88 4.40 1.08 14.12
N GLY A 89 5.50 1.01 13.35
CA GLY A 89 6.82 1.54 13.71
C GLY A 89 7.64 1.96 12.48
N ASP A 90 8.75 2.68 12.72
CA ASP A 90 9.41 3.65 11.82
C ASP A 90 9.69 3.25 10.36
N PHE A 91 8.93 3.89 9.48
CA PHE A 91 8.88 3.71 8.03
C PHE A 91 10.13 4.21 7.28
N TYR A 92 10.53 3.52 6.20
CA TYR A 92 11.39 4.16 5.20
C TYR A 92 10.58 5.25 4.49
N ARG A 93 10.79 6.50 4.91
CA ARG A 93 10.13 7.67 4.33
C ARG A 93 10.95 8.19 3.15
N THR A 94 10.57 7.86 1.92
CA THR A 94 10.95 8.73 0.79
C THR A 94 10.07 9.97 0.86
N GLU A 95 10.65 11.11 1.23
CA GLU A 95 9.89 12.37 1.22
C GLU A 95 9.54 12.76 -0.21
N ARG A 96 8.25 13.08 -0.40
CA ARG A 96 7.62 13.62 -1.61
C ARG A 96 7.31 12.56 -2.68
N VAL A 97 6.12 11.97 -2.59
CA VAL A 97 5.54 11.14 -3.66
C VAL A 97 5.15 12.02 -4.84
N GLN A 98 5.76 11.80 -6.00
CA GLN A 98 5.29 12.38 -7.26
C GLN A 98 4.43 11.36 -8.00
N MET A 99 3.45 11.81 -8.79
CA MET A 99 2.60 10.92 -9.59
C MET A 99 3.41 9.98 -10.50
N ARG A 100 4.58 10.43 -10.95
CA ARG A 100 5.54 9.62 -11.72
C ARG A 100 6.07 8.42 -10.93
N ASP A 101 6.19 8.53 -9.61
CA ASP A 101 6.73 7.49 -8.74
C ASP A 101 5.69 6.38 -8.54
N VAL A 102 4.42 6.76 -8.39
CA VAL A 102 3.28 5.83 -8.37
C VAL A 102 3.21 5.04 -9.68
N ARG A 103 3.29 5.71 -10.83
CA ARG A 103 3.30 5.06 -12.15
C ARG A 103 4.48 4.11 -12.33
N LYS A 104 5.65 4.45 -11.80
CA LYS A 104 6.81 3.54 -11.81
C LYS A 104 6.54 2.28 -11.01
N ILE A 105 5.89 2.38 -9.85
CA ILE A 105 5.50 1.21 -9.05
C ILE A 105 4.43 0.39 -9.77
N GLU A 106 3.40 1.03 -10.32
CA GLU A 106 2.34 0.38 -11.13
C GLU A 106 2.91 -0.42 -12.30
N SER A 107 3.97 0.09 -12.94
CA SER A 107 4.63 -0.61 -14.06
C SER A 107 5.44 -1.83 -13.63
N LYS A 108 5.61 -2.08 -12.32
CA LYS A 108 6.40 -3.18 -11.79
C LYS A 108 5.51 -4.34 -11.38
N ASP A 109 5.62 -5.39 -12.18
CA ASP A 109 5.06 -6.72 -12.03
C ASP A 109 5.81 -7.59 -11.01
N SER A 110 7.02 -7.19 -10.61
CA SER A 110 7.76 -7.84 -9.53
C SER A 110 8.67 -6.89 -8.76
N ILE A 111 9.01 -7.30 -7.53
CA ILE A 111 10.03 -6.67 -6.69
C ILE A 111 11.00 -7.74 -6.18
N VAL A 112 12.23 -7.31 -5.92
CA VAL A 112 13.29 -8.17 -5.37
C VAL A 112 13.57 -7.74 -3.94
N ILE A 113 13.62 -8.71 -3.04
CA ILE A 113 14.01 -8.53 -1.66
C ILE A 113 15.31 -9.28 -1.40
N LYS A 114 16.26 -8.60 -0.77
CA LYS A 114 17.48 -9.17 -0.19
C LYS A 114 17.27 -9.41 1.29
N ILE A 115 17.52 -10.63 1.73
CA ILE A 115 17.40 -11.06 3.12
C ILE A 115 18.79 -11.45 3.60
N PHE A 116 19.21 -10.87 4.71
CA PHE A 116 20.45 -11.18 5.40
C PHE A 116 20.12 -11.81 6.76
N SER A 117 20.66 -13.01 6.98
CA SER A 117 20.71 -13.67 8.28
C SER A 117 22.14 -14.07 8.60
N ASP A 118 22.42 -14.35 9.88
CA ASP A 118 23.75 -14.61 10.48
C ASP A 118 24.79 -15.33 9.60
N LYS A 119 24.35 -16.17 8.67
CA LYS A 119 25.22 -16.97 7.80
C LYS A 119 24.84 -16.97 6.32
N THR A 120 23.77 -16.28 5.89
CA THR A 120 23.31 -16.35 4.49
C THR A 120 22.71 -15.05 3.96
N GLU A 121 23.09 -14.69 2.73
CA GLU A 121 22.36 -13.75 1.88
C GLU A 121 21.45 -14.54 0.95
N ARG A 122 20.18 -14.12 0.85
CA ARG A 122 19.21 -14.71 -0.08
C ARG A 122 18.41 -13.64 -0.79
N ASN A 123 18.29 -13.77 -2.11
CA ASN A 123 17.37 -12.98 -2.91
C ASN A 123 16.02 -13.71 -3.01
N GLN A 124 14.94 -12.98 -2.80
CA GLN A 124 13.58 -13.46 -3.02
C GLN A 124 12.86 -12.53 -3.99
N VAL A 125 12.10 -13.12 -4.91
CA VAL A 125 11.29 -12.39 -5.88
C VAL A 125 9.83 -12.47 -5.47
N PHE A 126 9.19 -11.32 -5.40
CA PHE A 126 7.75 -11.19 -5.14
C PHE A 126 7.06 -10.68 -6.41
N LYS A 127 5.91 -11.27 -6.77
CA LYS A 127 5.12 -10.89 -7.95
C LYS A 127 3.89 -10.09 -7.54
N TYR A 128 3.55 -9.09 -8.34
CA TYR A 128 2.38 -8.24 -8.14
C TYR A 128 1.09 -9.06 -8.20
N VAL A 129 0.16 -8.77 -7.28
CA VAL A 129 -1.16 -9.39 -7.22
C VAL A 129 -2.22 -8.31 -7.34
N PRO A 130 -2.89 -8.21 -8.51
CA PRO A 130 -3.92 -7.19 -8.76
C PRO A 130 -5.12 -7.27 -7.80
N GLU A 131 -5.37 -8.44 -7.20
CA GLU A 131 -6.64 -8.76 -6.53
C GLU A 131 -6.79 -8.28 -5.08
N ALA A 132 -5.72 -7.79 -4.45
CA ALA A 132 -5.77 -7.46 -3.02
C ALA A 132 -6.42 -6.09 -2.71
N GLN A 133 -6.81 -5.30 -3.72
CA GLN A 133 -7.62 -4.09 -3.54
C GLN A 133 -9.10 -4.37 -3.20
N ARG A 134 -9.62 -5.59 -3.42
CA ARG A 134 -11.04 -5.90 -3.19
C ARG A 134 -11.36 -6.43 -1.79
N SER A 135 -10.45 -7.13 -1.12
CA SER A 135 -10.75 -7.82 0.15
C SER A 135 -10.54 -6.97 1.41
N LEU A 136 -9.78 -5.86 1.34
CA LEU A 136 -9.63 -4.92 2.46
C LEU A 136 -10.80 -3.92 2.59
N ARG A 137 -11.70 -3.83 1.59
CA ARG A 137 -12.94 -3.03 1.69
C ARG A 137 -14.10 -3.74 2.39
N TYR A 138 -13.98 -5.03 2.72
CA TYR A 138 -15.10 -5.85 3.24
C TYR A 138 -14.88 -6.44 4.64
N ARG A 139 -13.93 -5.92 5.41
CA ARG A 139 -13.84 -6.20 6.85
C ARG A 139 -13.77 -4.91 7.66
N ARG A 140 -14.90 -4.23 7.77
CA ARG A 140 -15.25 -3.39 8.92
C ARG A 140 -16.63 -3.81 9.39
#